data_AF-A0A946LML9-F1
#
_entry.id   AF-A0A946LML9-F1
#
_cell.length_a   1.000
_cell.length_b   1.000
_cell.length_c   1.000
_cell.angle_alpha   90.00
_cell.angle_beta   90.00
_cell.angle_gamma   90.00
#
_symmetry.space_group_name_H-M   'P 1'
#
loop_
_entity.id
_entity.type
_entity.pdbx_description
1 polymer ?
#
loop_
_entity_poly.entity_id
_entity_poly.type
_entity_poly.pdbx_seq_one_letter_code
_entity_poly.pdbx_strand_id
1 'polypeptide(L)'
;MKITVIGGGSTYTPELVSGFLARVASLPLTELCLMDIDEQRLSIVGGFAQRMVKAQGEPFKVTLTLDQREAVAGSSYIITQLRVGMMQARRGDEYLGHRHGLIGQETTGVGGMAKALRTIPVIMNLVKDIREVAPNALLANFTNPAGLVTEMLTRYAADIPSVGVCNVGITTKMDILAEYEKLVGEKIAEERAVLKTLGLNHLTWHYGFEVDGEEKWGNIFSAYLEELRQQDQPEWDIRTLETLGMIPNYYQHYFYYTAKKLKEQAGWPPSRAEEVMAIEKDLLSQYADPALSKPPDDLMKRGGAYYSTLATQLIASHHNDLGQIHIVNLRNNGAVAEYPADWVLEMPAKV
;
A
#
# COMPACT_ATOMS: atom_id res chain seq x y z
N MET A 1 3.87 12.73 19.88
CA MET A 1 2.79 12.03 19.15
C MET A 1 3.10 10.53 19.11
N LYS A 2 2.13 9.66 19.43
CA LYS A 2 2.26 8.20 19.33
C LYS A 2 1.65 7.71 18.02
N ILE A 3 2.40 6.91 17.26
CA ILE A 3 1.91 6.20 16.06
C ILE A 3 2.01 4.70 16.32
N THR A 4 0.93 3.97 16.06
CA THR A 4 0.90 2.52 16.23
C THR A 4 0.86 1.81 14.89
N VAL A 5 1.59 0.70 14.79
CA VAL A 5 1.64 -0.17 13.62
C VAL A 5 1.16 -1.55 14.03
N ILE A 6 -0.02 -1.95 13.56
CA ILE A 6 -0.57 -3.29 13.73
C ILE A 6 -0.05 -4.18 12.58
N GLY A 7 0.70 -5.23 12.92
CA GLY A 7 1.52 -6.00 11.98
C GLY A 7 2.98 -5.52 11.94
N GLY A 8 3.52 -5.09 13.07
CA GLY A 8 4.89 -4.56 13.22
C GLY A 8 6.00 -5.55 12.84
N GLY A 9 5.73 -6.86 12.82
CA GLY A 9 6.64 -7.92 12.38
C GLY A 9 6.68 -8.14 10.86
N SER A 10 6.00 -7.31 10.08
CA SER A 10 6.13 -7.28 8.62
C SER A 10 7.55 -6.90 8.21
N THR A 11 8.13 -7.57 7.20
CA THR A 11 9.43 -7.14 6.66
C THR A 11 9.37 -5.79 5.90
N TYR A 12 8.21 -5.10 5.85
CA TYR A 12 8.08 -3.72 5.34
C TYR A 12 8.30 -2.67 6.45
N THR A 13 8.25 -3.07 7.73
CA THR A 13 8.42 -2.14 8.85
C THR A 13 9.71 -1.31 8.77
N PRO A 14 10.87 -1.84 8.34
CA PRO A 14 12.07 -1.02 8.16
C PRO A 14 11.89 0.14 7.18
N GLU A 15 11.16 -0.07 6.09
CA GLU A 15 10.85 1.00 5.12
C GLU A 15 10.00 2.09 5.79
N LEU A 16 8.99 1.69 6.56
CA LEU A 16 8.13 2.60 7.32
C LEU A 16 8.94 3.43 8.34
N VAL A 17 9.89 2.80 9.04
CA VAL A 17 10.80 3.48 9.97
C VAL A 17 11.66 4.50 9.23
N SER A 18 12.23 4.16 8.07
CA SER A 18 12.97 5.10 7.23
C SER A 18 12.11 6.30 6.83
N GLY A 19 10.85 6.07 6.46
CA GLY A 19 9.90 7.13 6.11
C GLY A 19 9.64 8.12 7.25
N PHE A 20 9.56 7.63 8.50
CA PHE A 20 9.39 8.48 9.69
C PHE A 20 10.68 9.18 10.08
N LEU A 21 11.83 8.51 9.99
CA LEU A 21 13.14 9.14 10.21
C LEU A 21 13.38 10.32 9.25
N ALA A 22 12.99 10.18 7.99
CA ALA A 22 13.05 11.26 7.00
C ALA A 22 12.13 12.46 7.32
N ARG A 23 11.17 12.29 8.24
CA ARG A 23 10.14 13.29 8.59
C ARG A 23 10.20 13.74 10.04
N VAL A 24 11.27 13.46 10.77
CA VAL A 24 11.43 13.88 12.18
C VAL A 24 11.28 15.40 12.35
N ALA A 25 11.70 16.19 11.35
CA ALA A 25 11.58 17.64 11.40
C ALA A 25 10.13 18.16 11.20
N SER A 26 9.26 17.39 10.54
CA SER A 26 7.88 17.79 10.22
C SER A 26 6.81 17.00 10.96
N LEU A 27 7.19 15.95 11.70
CA LEU A 27 6.29 15.16 12.52
C LEU A 27 6.82 15.10 13.96
N PRO A 28 6.06 15.54 14.97
CA PRO A 28 6.46 15.47 16.38
C PRO A 28 6.25 14.04 16.94
N LEU A 29 6.74 13.03 16.22
CA LEU A 29 6.72 11.64 16.60
C LEU A 29 7.60 11.45 17.85
N THR A 30 7.00 10.94 18.92
CA THR A 30 7.69 10.65 20.17
C THR A 30 7.79 9.15 20.41
N GLU A 31 6.84 8.39 19.87
CA GLU A 31 6.78 6.93 19.99
C GLU A 31 6.20 6.30 18.73
N LEU A 32 6.92 5.31 18.20
CA LEU A 32 6.45 4.36 17.21
C LEU A 32 6.23 3.00 17.90
N CYS A 33 4.98 2.64 18.12
CA CYS A 33 4.60 1.37 18.75
C CYS A 33 4.37 0.30 17.68
N LEU A 34 5.16 -0.77 17.71
CA LEU A 34 5.06 -1.91 16.81
C LEU A 34 4.36 -3.05 17.55
N MET A 35 3.18 -3.44 17.05
CA MET A 35 2.42 -4.55 17.59
C MET A 35 2.31 -5.68 16.57
N ASP A 36 2.57 -6.91 17.01
CA ASP A 36 2.36 -8.11 16.21
C ASP A 36 1.93 -9.27 17.12
N ILE A 37 1.33 -10.29 16.52
CA ILE A 37 0.96 -11.53 17.23
C ILE A 37 2.09 -12.55 17.22
N ASP A 38 3.07 -12.39 16.31
CA ASP A 38 4.25 -13.25 16.19
C ASP A 38 5.44 -12.61 16.91
N GLU A 39 5.70 -13.07 18.14
CA GLU A 39 6.79 -12.57 18.99
C GLU A 39 8.16 -12.71 18.34
N GLN A 40 8.42 -13.83 17.66
CA GLN A 40 9.73 -14.07 17.04
C GLN A 40 9.97 -13.08 15.90
N ARG A 41 8.98 -12.89 15.02
CA ARG A 41 9.07 -11.90 13.94
C ARG A 41 9.17 -10.48 14.49
N LEU A 42 8.36 -10.14 15.51
CA LEU A 42 8.39 -8.83 16.13
C LEU A 42 9.75 -8.54 16.78
N SER A 43 10.36 -9.51 17.44
CA SER A 43 11.69 -9.35 18.04
C SER A 43 12.76 -9.07 16.99
N ILE A 44 12.74 -9.78 15.86
CA ILE A 44 13.74 -9.59 14.78
C ILE A 44 13.55 -8.23 14.12
N VAL A 45 12.33 -7.95 13.64
CA VAL A 45 12.01 -6.75 12.85
C VAL A 45 12.01 -5.52 13.74
N GLY A 46 11.41 -5.60 14.92
CA GLY A 46 11.36 -4.53 15.91
C GLY A 46 12.73 -4.20 16.49
N GLY A 47 13.56 -5.23 16.75
CA GLY A 47 14.95 -5.03 17.14
C GLY A 47 15.77 -4.31 16.06
N PHE A 48 15.54 -4.64 14.79
CA PHE A 48 16.16 -3.91 13.68
C PHE A 48 15.66 -2.47 13.57
N ALA A 49 14.35 -2.22 13.71
CA ALA A 49 13.77 -0.88 13.74
C ALA A 49 14.39 -0.02 14.86
N GLN A 50 14.57 -0.57 16.06
CA GLN A 50 15.26 0.11 17.17
C GLN A 50 16.70 0.49 16.81
N ARG A 51 17.45 -0.40 16.15
CA ARG A 51 18.83 -0.11 15.70
C ARG A 51 18.87 1.00 14.65
N MET A 52 17.93 1.00 13.70
CA MET A 52 17.82 2.06 12.68
C MET A 52 17.59 3.43 13.33
N VAL A 53 16.67 3.52 14.28
CA VAL A 53 16.35 4.76 15.00
C VAL A 53 17.53 5.20 15.88
N LYS A 54 18.20 4.25 16.54
CA LYS A 54 19.42 4.51 17.32
C LYS A 54 20.57 5.07 16.48
N ALA A 55 20.76 4.55 15.27
CA ALA A 55 21.78 5.04 14.35
C ALA A 55 21.57 6.50 13.91
N GLN A 56 20.35 7.04 14.09
CA GLN A 56 19.99 8.43 13.81
C GLN A 56 19.89 9.30 15.08
N GLY A 57 20.42 8.83 16.20
CA GLY A 57 20.42 9.59 17.46
C GLY A 57 19.13 9.49 18.28
N GLU A 58 18.33 8.44 18.07
CA GLU A 58 17.11 8.15 18.83
C GLU A 58 16.06 9.29 18.84
N PRO A 59 15.67 9.84 17.67
CA PRO A 59 14.73 10.96 17.60
C PRO A 59 13.33 10.63 18.13
N PHE A 60 12.96 9.35 18.24
CA PHE A 60 11.73 8.86 18.86
C PHE A 60 11.96 7.47 19.45
N LYS A 61 11.08 7.05 20.37
CA LYS A 61 11.11 5.71 20.97
C LYS A 61 10.45 4.69 20.04
N VAL A 62 11.03 3.49 19.92
CA VAL A 62 10.35 2.34 19.30
C VAL A 62 9.98 1.33 20.39
N THR A 63 8.69 1.10 20.60
CA THR A 63 8.14 0.14 21.57
C THR A 63 7.60 -1.09 20.85
N LEU A 64 7.75 -2.26 21.46
CA LEU A 64 7.26 -3.53 20.95
C LEU A 64 6.24 -4.08 21.96
N THR A 65 5.08 -4.56 21.48
CA THR A 65 4.11 -5.24 22.33
C THR A 65 3.35 -6.31 21.54
N LEU A 66 2.87 -7.33 22.24
CA LEU A 66 1.95 -8.33 21.69
C LEU A 66 0.49 -7.98 22.00
N ASP A 67 0.26 -6.97 22.84
CA ASP A 67 -1.07 -6.54 23.27
C ASP A 67 -1.60 -5.44 22.34
N GLN A 68 -2.67 -5.75 21.61
CA GLN A 68 -3.29 -4.81 20.67
C GLN A 68 -3.84 -3.57 21.36
N ARG A 69 -4.46 -3.74 22.54
CA ARG A 69 -5.13 -2.65 23.24
C ARG A 69 -4.12 -1.69 23.85
N GLU A 70 -3.03 -2.19 24.43
CA GLU A 70 -1.89 -1.39 24.88
C GLU A 70 -1.27 -0.62 23.70
N ALA A 71 -1.10 -1.30 22.56
CA ALA A 71 -0.55 -0.67 21.36
C ALA A 71 -1.43 0.49 20.89
N VAL A 72 -2.75 0.32 20.86
CA VAL A 72 -3.71 1.33 20.38
C VAL A 72 -3.90 2.48 21.37
N ALA A 73 -3.79 2.23 22.68
CA ALA A 73 -4.08 3.23 23.70
C ALA A 73 -3.26 4.52 23.51
N GLY A 74 -3.95 5.66 23.41
CA GLY A 74 -3.34 6.98 23.29
C GLY A 74 -2.69 7.30 21.94
N SER A 75 -2.91 6.47 20.91
CA SER A 75 -2.35 6.70 19.58
C SER A 75 -3.05 7.85 18.86
N SER A 76 -2.27 8.64 18.11
CA SER A 76 -2.79 9.69 17.22
C SER A 76 -3.04 9.15 15.81
N TYR A 77 -2.23 8.18 15.38
CA TYR A 77 -2.36 7.48 14.12
C TYR A 77 -2.16 5.98 14.32
N ILE A 78 -2.90 5.19 13.56
CA ILE A 78 -2.81 3.74 13.55
C ILE A 78 -2.66 3.28 12.11
N ILE A 79 -1.63 2.48 11.85
CA ILE A 79 -1.33 1.90 10.55
C ILE A 79 -1.56 0.41 10.65
N THR A 80 -2.35 -0.17 9.75
CA THR A 80 -2.48 -1.64 9.65
C THR A 80 -1.67 -2.14 8.45
N GLN A 81 -0.75 -3.07 8.70
CA GLN A 81 0.02 -3.76 7.66
C GLN A 81 0.09 -5.28 7.89
N LEU A 82 -0.86 -5.80 8.69
CA LEU A 82 -0.94 -7.21 9.06
C LEU A 82 -1.36 -8.11 7.88
N ARG A 83 -1.08 -9.40 8.02
CA ARG A 83 -1.56 -10.46 7.12
C ARG A 83 -2.15 -11.62 7.92
N VAL A 84 -3.48 -11.69 7.99
CA VAL A 84 -4.16 -12.79 8.69
C VAL A 84 -3.89 -14.13 8.00
N GLY A 85 -3.32 -15.07 8.75
CA GLY A 85 -2.91 -16.39 8.25
C GLY A 85 -1.53 -16.42 7.59
N MET A 86 -0.76 -15.32 7.65
CA MET A 86 0.61 -15.21 7.16
C MET A 86 0.75 -15.63 5.69
N MET A 87 1.97 -15.94 5.24
CA MET A 87 2.23 -16.35 3.86
C MET A 87 1.66 -17.72 3.51
N GLN A 88 1.43 -18.60 4.50
CA GLN A 88 0.79 -19.89 4.27
C GLN A 88 -0.66 -19.75 3.81
N ALA A 89 -1.42 -18.82 4.40
CA ALA A 89 -2.77 -18.55 3.93
C ALA A 89 -2.77 -17.93 2.53
N ARG A 90 -1.84 -17.00 2.23
CA ARG A 90 -1.68 -16.46 0.87
C ARG A 90 -1.39 -17.55 -0.16
N ARG A 91 -0.48 -18.47 0.17
CA ARG A 91 -0.21 -19.66 -0.67
C ARG A 91 -1.48 -20.47 -0.89
N GLY A 92 -2.27 -20.68 0.16
CA GLY A 92 -3.59 -21.30 0.08
C GLY A 92 -4.57 -20.56 -0.83
N ASP A 93 -4.61 -19.23 -0.79
CA ASP A 93 -5.46 -18.37 -1.63
C ASP A 93 -5.08 -18.47 -3.12
N GLU A 94 -3.78 -18.44 -3.42
CA GLU A 94 -3.27 -18.56 -4.78
C GLU A 94 -3.57 -19.95 -5.35
N TYR A 95 -3.31 -21.02 -4.58
CA TYR A 95 -3.64 -22.38 -5.00
C TYR A 95 -5.14 -22.71 -4.96
N LEU A 96 -5.97 -21.94 -4.25
CA LEU A 96 -7.42 -22.07 -4.31
C LEU A 96 -7.92 -21.76 -5.72
N GLY A 97 -7.50 -20.64 -6.31
CA GLY A 97 -7.85 -20.31 -7.69
C GLY A 97 -7.36 -21.39 -8.66
N HIS A 98 -6.07 -21.72 -8.57
CA HIS A 98 -5.42 -22.69 -9.46
C HIS A 98 -6.14 -24.05 -9.48
N ARG A 99 -6.50 -24.62 -8.33
CA ARG A 99 -7.18 -25.94 -8.24
C ARG A 99 -8.58 -25.97 -8.88
N HIS A 100 -9.20 -24.81 -9.10
CA HIS A 100 -10.53 -24.70 -9.69
C HIS A 100 -10.49 -24.11 -11.11
N GLY A 101 -9.32 -23.96 -11.72
CA GLY A 101 -9.18 -23.34 -13.05
C GLY A 101 -9.54 -21.85 -13.05
N LEU A 102 -9.45 -21.19 -11.89
CA LEU A 102 -9.69 -19.76 -11.71
C LEU A 102 -8.36 -19.05 -11.42
N ILE A 103 -8.35 -17.72 -11.56
CA ILE A 103 -7.18 -16.92 -11.24
C ILE A 103 -6.83 -17.09 -9.75
N GLY A 104 -5.61 -17.56 -9.48
CA GLY A 104 -5.01 -17.62 -8.15
C GLY A 104 -4.26 -16.33 -7.83
N GLN A 105 -4.79 -15.48 -6.96
CA GLN A 105 -4.20 -14.17 -6.68
C GLN A 105 -4.55 -13.70 -5.26
N GLU A 106 -3.63 -13.01 -4.60
CA GLU A 106 -3.73 -12.60 -3.19
C GLU A 106 -4.94 -11.72 -2.85
N THR A 107 -5.30 -10.78 -3.72
CA THR A 107 -6.28 -9.70 -3.50
C THR A 107 -7.37 -9.65 -4.55
N THR A 108 -7.24 -10.42 -5.63
CA THR A 108 -8.14 -10.44 -6.79
C THR A 108 -8.83 -11.79 -6.90
N GLY A 109 -10.13 -11.77 -7.25
CA GLY A 109 -10.91 -12.99 -7.44
C GLY A 109 -11.08 -13.81 -6.15
N VAL A 110 -11.09 -15.13 -6.29
CA VAL A 110 -11.40 -16.06 -5.18
C VAL A 110 -10.39 -16.00 -4.04
N GLY A 111 -9.11 -15.78 -4.34
CA GLY A 111 -8.08 -15.63 -3.32
C GLY A 111 -8.24 -14.33 -2.54
N GLY A 112 -8.53 -13.22 -3.24
CA GLY A 112 -8.88 -11.94 -2.61
C GLY A 112 -10.09 -12.02 -1.69
N MET A 113 -11.14 -12.73 -2.11
CA MET A 113 -12.33 -12.97 -1.28
C MET A 113 -11.99 -13.79 -0.03
N ALA A 114 -11.26 -14.90 -0.18
CA ALA A 114 -10.83 -15.72 0.95
C ALA A 114 -10.00 -14.91 1.96
N LYS A 115 -9.12 -14.04 1.46
CA LYS A 115 -8.35 -13.11 2.29
C LYS A 115 -9.24 -12.10 3.01
N ALA A 116 -10.19 -11.47 2.33
CA ALA A 116 -11.12 -10.52 2.93
C ALA A 116 -11.90 -11.14 4.10
N LEU A 117 -12.42 -12.36 3.92
CA LEU A 117 -13.18 -13.08 4.96
C LEU A 117 -12.35 -13.37 6.21
N ARG A 118 -11.03 -13.54 6.09
CA ARG A 118 -10.13 -13.69 7.24
C ARG A 118 -9.75 -12.34 7.87
N THR A 119 -9.54 -11.32 7.04
CA THR A 119 -9.02 -10.02 7.47
C THR A 119 -10.08 -9.15 8.14
N ILE A 120 -11.28 -9.05 7.56
CA ILE A 120 -12.33 -8.12 8.03
C ILE A 120 -12.66 -8.31 9.52
N PRO A 121 -12.85 -9.55 10.04
CA PRO A 121 -13.14 -9.75 11.46
C PRO A 121 -12.01 -9.25 12.39
N VAL A 122 -10.75 -9.38 11.96
CA VAL A 122 -9.59 -8.92 12.74
C VAL A 122 -9.56 -7.39 12.80
N ILE A 123 -9.77 -6.71 11.67
CA ILE A 123 -9.85 -5.24 11.65
C ILE A 123 -11.06 -4.74 12.46
N MET A 124 -12.19 -5.45 12.44
CA MET A 124 -13.34 -5.10 13.28
C MET A 124 -13.08 -5.26 14.78
N ASN A 125 -12.19 -6.17 15.19
CA ASN A 125 -11.75 -6.23 16.58
C ASN A 125 -10.84 -5.06 16.94
N LEU A 126 -9.91 -4.68 16.05
CA LEU A 126 -9.10 -3.47 16.21
C LEU A 126 -9.97 -2.21 16.34
N VAL A 127 -11.02 -2.08 15.52
CA VAL A 127 -11.97 -0.96 15.60
C VAL A 127 -12.61 -0.83 16.98
N LYS A 128 -12.93 -1.95 17.67
CA LYS A 128 -13.48 -1.90 19.03
C LYS A 128 -12.49 -1.28 20.01
N ASP A 129 -11.21 -1.67 19.94
CA ASP A 129 -10.18 -1.07 20.79
C ASP A 129 -9.96 0.41 20.45
N ILE A 130 -9.94 0.77 19.15
CA ILE A 130 -9.80 2.17 18.74
C ILE A 130 -10.92 3.03 19.36
N ARG A 131 -12.18 2.59 19.27
CA ARG A 131 -13.32 3.33 19.86
C ARG A 131 -13.15 3.61 21.34
N GLU A 132 -12.57 2.66 22.08
CA GLU A 132 -12.48 2.75 23.54
C GLU A 132 -11.24 3.49 24.03
N VAL A 133 -10.07 3.27 23.41
CA VAL A 133 -8.79 3.75 23.94
C VAL A 133 -8.05 4.75 23.03
N ALA A 134 -8.54 4.98 21.82
CA ALA A 134 -8.00 6.00 20.90
C ALA A 134 -9.04 6.51 19.88
N PRO A 135 -10.21 7.02 20.31
CA PRO A 135 -11.33 7.33 19.41
C PRO A 135 -11.03 8.43 18.38
N ASN A 136 -10.01 9.26 18.62
CA ASN A 136 -9.60 10.34 17.72
C ASN A 136 -8.45 9.93 16.78
N ALA A 137 -7.98 8.68 16.84
CA ALA A 137 -6.89 8.22 15.99
C ALA A 137 -7.36 8.07 14.54
N LEU A 138 -6.53 8.52 13.60
CA LEU A 138 -6.74 8.21 12.18
C LEU A 138 -6.19 6.80 11.89
N LEU A 139 -7.06 5.92 11.38
CA LEU A 139 -6.69 4.60 10.89
C LEU A 139 -6.31 4.64 9.40
N ALA A 140 -5.02 4.55 9.11
CA ALA A 140 -4.51 4.35 7.76
C ALA A 140 -4.40 2.85 7.44
N ASN A 141 -5.38 2.31 6.71
CA ASN A 141 -5.43 0.90 6.38
C ASN A 141 -4.69 0.57 5.09
N PHE A 142 -3.61 -0.20 5.25
CA PHE A 142 -2.90 -0.81 4.13
C PHE A 142 -3.09 -2.33 4.06
N THR A 143 -3.74 -2.91 5.08
CA THR A 143 -4.01 -4.33 5.08
C THR A 143 -4.96 -4.68 3.95
N ASN A 144 -4.47 -5.53 3.07
CA ASN A 144 -5.20 -6.00 1.91
C ASN A 144 -6.31 -7.02 2.28
N PRO A 145 -7.41 -7.08 1.49
CA PRO A 145 -7.71 -6.22 0.33
C PRO A 145 -8.16 -4.83 0.76
N ALA A 146 -7.38 -3.79 0.43
CA ALA A 146 -7.51 -2.49 1.09
C ALA A 146 -8.86 -1.83 0.79
N GLY A 147 -9.33 -1.90 -0.45
CA GLY A 147 -10.66 -1.37 -0.83
C GLY A 147 -11.81 -2.04 -0.07
N LEU A 148 -11.80 -3.38 0.07
CA LEU A 148 -12.86 -4.09 0.80
C LEU A 148 -12.81 -3.83 2.31
N VAL A 149 -11.62 -3.70 2.88
CA VAL A 149 -11.47 -3.32 4.30
C VAL A 149 -11.97 -1.90 4.51
N THR A 150 -11.67 -0.96 3.61
CA THR A 150 -12.19 0.41 3.69
C THR A 150 -13.69 0.50 3.44
N GLU A 151 -14.25 -0.28 2.51
CA GLU A 151 -15.70 -0.42 2.35
C GLU A 151 -16.37 -0.89 3.64
N MET A 152 -15.76 -1.87 4.31
CA MET A 152 -16.25 -2.33 5.61
C MET A 152 -16.15 -1.24 6.68
N LEU A 153 -15.01 -0.53 6.77
CA LEU A 153 -14.82 0.56 7.74
C LEU A 153 -15.86 1.67 7.52
N THR A 154 -16.07 2.11 6.28
CA THR A 154 -17.03 3.18 5.96
C THR A 154 -18.49 2.78 6.22
N ARG A 155 -18.85 1.51 6.06
CA ARG A 155 -20.22 1.02 6.31
C ARG A 155 -20.52 0.70 7.77
N TYR A 156 -19.57 0.08 8.47
CA TYR A 156 -19.80 -0.52 9.81
C TYR A 156 -18.98 0.13 10.93
N ALA A 157 -18.09 1.06 10.58
CA ALA A 157 -17.26 1.82 11.52
C ALA A 157 -17.08 3.28 11.07
N ALA A 158 -18.14 3.89 10.54
CA ALA A 158 -18.12 5.26 10.02
C ALA A 158 -17.73 6.32 11.07
N ASP A 159 -17.84 5.98 12.36
CA ASP A 159 -17.40 6.78 13.48
C ASP A 159 -15.87 6.78 13.67
N ILE A 160 -15.14 5.85 13.06
CA ILE A 160 -13.67 5.80 13.08
C ILE A 160 -13.11 6.58 11.87
N PRO A 161 -12.33 7.65 12.11
CA PRO A 161 -11.59 8.31 11.05
C PRO A 161 -10.67 7.28 10.37
N SER A 162 -10.91 6.99 9.10
CA SER A 162 -10.17 5.96 8.39
C SER A 162 -10.00 6.26 6.92
N VAL A 163 -8.90 5.76 6.37
CA VAL A 163 -8.52 5.91 4.97
C VAL A 163 -7.83 4.63 4.51
N GLY A 164 -8.21 4.11 3.34
CA GLY A 164 -7.50 2.98 2.75
C GLY A 164 -6.42 3.47 1.78
N VAL A 165 -5.35 2.69 1.66
CA VAL A 165 -4.16 3.11 0.92
C VAL A 165 -3.54 1.93 0.20
N CYS A 166 -3.04 2.22 -0.99
CA CYS A 166 -2.39 1.26 -1.87
C CYS A 166 -1.21 1.93 -2.56
N ASN A 167 -0.16 1.15 -2.82
CA ASN A 167 1.06 1.70 -3.39
C ASN A 167 0.97 1.95 -4.91
N VAL A 168 0.00 1.37 -5.62
CA VAL A 168 -0.05 1.47 -7.09
C VAL A 168 -0.21 2.93 -7.56
N GLY A 169 -1.08 3.70 -6.91
CA GLY A 169 -1.27 5.11 -7.27
C GLY A 169 0.00 5.95 -7.12
N ILE A 170 0.77 5.77 -6.03
CA ILE A 170 2.02 6.51 -5.82
C ILE A 170 3.12 6.03 -6.77
N THR A 171 3.27 4.71 -7.00
CA THR A 171 4.29 4.19 -7.92
C THR A 171 4.05 4.72 -9.34
N THR A 172 2.80 4.62 -9.82
CA THR A 172 2.46 5.11 -11.16
C THR A 172 2.63 6.62 -11.27
N LYS A 173 2.30 7.38 -10.22
CA LYS A 173 2.54 8.84 -10.21
C LYS A 173 4.03 9.15 -10.34
N MET A 174 4.87 8.46 -9.57
CA MET A 174 6.32 8.70 -9.56
C MET A 174 6.98 8.29 -10.88
N ASP A 175 6.56 7.17 -11.47
CA ASP A 175 7.07 6.72 -12.77
C ASP A 175 6.72 7.71 -13.88
N ILE A 176 5.45 8.14 -13.94
CA ILE A 176 5.00 9.16 -14.91
C ILE A 176 5.72 10.50 -14.70
N LEU A 177 5.88 10.93 -13.43
CA LEU A 177 6.60 12.16 -13.12
C LEU A 177 8.05 12.06 -13.61
N ALA A 178 8.74 10.94 -13.36
CA ALA A 178 10.12 10.75 -13.78
C ALA A 178 10.27 10.79 -15.31
N GLU A 179 9.35 10.19 -16.07
CA GLU A 179 9.36 10.31 -17.54
C GLU A 179 9.06 11.74 -18.00
N TYR A 180 8.10 12.42 -17.37
CA TYR A 180 7.81 13.81 -17.69
C TYR A 180 9.00 14.74 -17.41
N GLU A 181 9.71 14.56 -16.29
CA GLU A 181 10.94 15.29 -15.96
C GLU A 181 12.02 15.10 -17.03
N LYS A 182 12.17 13.89 -17.60
CA LYS A 182 13.11 13.64 -18.71
C LYS A 182 12.69 14.38 -19.98
N LEU A 183 11.39 14.45 -20.27
CA LEU A 183 10.85 15.16 -21.45
C LEU A 183 11.09 16.66 -21.37
N VAL A 184 10.95 17.25 -20.18
CA VAL A 184 11.11 18.72 -19.98
C VAL A 184 12.52 19.13 -19.56
N GLY A 185 13.36 18.18 -19.12
CA GLY A 185 14.74 18.44 -18.68
C GLY A 185 14.84 19.15 -17.32
N GLU A 186 13.80 19.09 -16.49
CA GLU A 186 13.71 19.76 -15.19
C GLU A 186 13.20 18.79 -14.11
N LYS A 187 13.69 18.95 -12.88
CA LYS A 187 13.16 18.24 -11.70
C LYS A 187 11.95 18.95 -11.12
N ILE A 188 10.89 18.20 -10.84
CA ILE A 188 9.60 18.69 -10.38
C ILE A 188 9.31 18.09 -9.00
N ALA A 189 8.94 18.93 -8.04
CA ALA A 189 8.52 18.47 -6.72
C ALA A 189 7.26 17.59 -6.83
N GLU A 190 7.24 16.46 -6.14
CA GLU A 190 6.18 15.44 -6.23
C GLU A 190 4.78 15.98 -5.87
N GLU A 191 4.73 17.00 -5.02
CA GLU A 191 3.49 17.65 -4.55
C GLU A 191 2.84 18.53 -5.63
N ARG A 192 3.60 18.96 -6.64
CA ARG A 192 3.10 19.75 -7.78
C ARG A 192 2.39 18.86 -8.81
N ALA A 193 2.61 17.55 -8.74
CA ALA A 193 2.10 16.58 -9.69
C ALA A 193 0.90 15.82 -9.15
N VAL A 194 -0.17 15.73 -9.95
CA VAL A 194 -1.42 15.04 -9.60
C VAL A 194 -1.76 14.01 -10.66
N LEU A 195 -1.77 12.73 -10.28
CA LEU A 195 -2.25 11.65 -11.13
C LEU A 195 -3.76 11.48 -10.96
N LYS A 196 -4.52 11.66 -12.04
CA LYS A 196 -5.96 11.40 -12.05
C LYS A 196 -6.21 9.91 -12.18
N THR A 197 -6.86 9.36 -11.17
CA THR A 197 -7.10 7.91 -11.01
C THR A 197 -8.53 7.70 -10.56
N LEU A 198 -9.21 6.71 -11.12
CA LEU A 198 -10.54 6.33 -10.67
C LEU A 198 -10.77 4.82 -10.79
N GLY A 199 -11.47 4.24 -9.82
CA GLY A 199 -11.91 2.86 -9.81
C GLY A 199 -12.04 2.33 -8.39
N LEU A 200 -11.80 1.03 -8.21
CA LEU A 200 -11.67 0.40 -6.89
C LEU A 200 -10.20 0.08 -6.62
N ASN A 201 -9.82 -0.17 -5.37
CA ASN A 201 -8.48 -0.69 -5.07
C ASN A 201 -8.13 -1.91 -5.95
N HIS A 202 -6.97 -1.89 -6.61
CA HIS A 202 -6.53 -2.90 -7.59
C HIS A 202 -7.44 -3.06 -8.83
N LEU A 203 -8.35 -2.12 -9.06
CA LEU A 203 -9.23 -2.07 -10.21
C LEU A 203 -9.43 -0.61 -10.62
N THR A 204 -8.31 0.10 -10.77
CA THR A 204 -8.25 1.51 -11.16
C THR A 204 -7.80 1.70 -12.61
N TRP A 205 -8.13 2.86 -13.15
CA TRP A 205 -7.60 3.39 -14.40
C TRP A 205 -7.02 4.79 -14.14
N HIS A 206 -5.86 5.04 -14.73
CA HIS A 206 -5.21 6.34 -14.73
C HIS A 206 -5.55 7.05 -16.04
N TYR A 207 -6.09 8.25 -15.97
CA TYR A 207 -6.71 8.92 -17.13
C TYR A 207 -6.29 10.38 -17.31
N GLY A 208 -5.37 10.86 -16.48
CA GLY A 208 -4.91 12.24 -16.54
C GLY A 208 -3.70 12.48 -15.64
N PHE A 209 -2.92 13.51 -15.92
CA PHE A 209 -1.75 13.87 -15.12
C PHE A 209 -1.52 15.38 -15.20
N GLU A 210 -1.65 16.06 -14.08
CA GLU A 210 -1.47 17.51 -13.99
C GLU A 210 -0.15 17.86 -13.30
N VAL A 211 0.47 18.94 -13.75
CA VAL A 211 1.58 19.62 -13.05
C VAL A 211 1.19 21.08 -12.88
N ASP A 212 1.16 21.56 -11.64
CA ASP A 212 0.69 22.91 -11.28
C ASP A 212 -0.73 23.25 -11.81
N GLY A 213 -1.60 22.24 -11.86
CA GLY A 213 -2.97 22.36 -12.39
C GLY A 213 -3.06 22.40 -13.91
N GLU A 214 -1.94 22.26 -14.65
CA GLU A 214 -1.96 22.14 -16.10
C GLU A 214 -1.94 20.67 -16.54
N GLU A 215 -2.89 20.28 -17.39
CA GLU A 215 -3.00 18.92 -17.92
C GLU A 215 -1.82 18.58 -18.86
N LYS A 216 -1.13 17.47 -18.57
CA LYS A 216 0.02 16.96 -19.34
C LYS A 216 -0.23 15.56 -19.92
N TRP A 217 -1.38 14.94 -19.64
CA TRP A 217 -1.69 13.57 -20.05
C TRP A 217 -1.49 13.30 -21.53
N GLY A 218 -1.93 14.20 -22.42
CA GLY A 218 -1.82 13.96 -23.86
C GLY A 218 -0.40 13.66 -24.33
N ASN A 219 0.58 14.42 -23.84
CA ASN A 219 1.99 14.23 -24.19
C ASN A 219 2.55 12.95 -23.54
N ILE A 220 2.25 12.76 -22.26
CA ILE A 220 2.71 11.59 -21.47
C ILE A 220 2.17 10.30 -22.07
N PHE A 221 0.86 10.24 -22.31
CA PHE A 221 0.18 9.07 -22.85
C PHE A 221 0.67 8.73 -24.26
N SER A 222 0.90 9.75 -25.11
CA SER A 222 1.46 9.54 -26.45
C SER A 222 2.88 8.98 -26.40
N ALA A 223 3.74 9.51 -25.51
CA ALA A 223 5.09 9.00 -25.31
C ALA A 223 5.08 7.56 -24.77
N TYR A 224 4.21 7.27 -23.80
CA TYR A 224 4.02 5.92 -23.25
C TYR A 224 3.58 4.91 -24.32
N LEU A 225 2.63 5.27 -25.19
CA LEU A 225 2.22 4.42 -26.30
C LEU A 225 3.38 4.17 -27.28
N GLU A 226 4.18 5.19 -27.57
CA GLU A 226 5.32 5.05 -28.48
C GLU A 226 6.40 4.13 -27.91
N GLU A 227 6.69 4.24 -26.62
CA GLU A 227 7.59 3.32 -25.93
C GLU A 227 7.06 1.87 -25.98
N LEU A 228 5.78 1.66 -25.68
CA LEU A 228 5.19 0.32 -25.74
C LEU A 228 5.22 -0.28 -27.16
N ARG A 229 5.05 0.53 -28.22
CA ARG A 229 5.15 0.05 -29.61
C ARG A 229 6.54 -0.45 -29.99
N GLN A 230 7.58 -0.04 -29.26
CA GLN A 230 8.96 -0.48 -29.48
C GLN A 230 9.30 -1.77 -28.72
N GLN A 231 8.40 -2.25 -27.87
CA GLN A 231 8.60 -3.49 -27.11
C GLN A 231 8.18 -4.71 -27.93
N ASP A 232 8.97 -5.78 -27.91
CA ASP A 232 8.65 -7.03 -28.58
C ASP A 232 7.37 -7.69 -28.01
N GLN A 233 7.15 -7.53 -26.70
CA GLN A 233 6.00 -8.06 -25.97
C GLN A 233 5.51 -7.00 -24.99
N PRO A 234 4.75 -6.00 -25.46
CA PRO A 234 4.25 -4.95 -24.60
C PRO A 234 3.36 -5.54 -23.51
N GLU A 235 3.42 -4.95 -22.32
CA GLU A 235 2.62 -5.34 -21.17
C GLU A 235 1.12 -5.31 -21.50
N TRP A 236 0.70 -4.25 -22.23
CA TRP A 236 -0.65 -4.03 -22.70
C TRP A 236 -0.74 -4.09 -24.22
N ASP A 237 -1.83 -4.65 -24.73
CA ASP A 237 -2.24 -4.46 -26.12
C ASP A 237 -2.45 -2.97 -26.41
N ILE A 238 -1.69 -2.45 -27.38
CA ILE A 238 -1.68 -1.02 -27.73
C ILE A 238 -3.08 -0.52 -28.09
N ARG A 239 -3.83 -1.32 -28.86
CA ARG A 239 -5.19 -0.94 -29.29
C ARG A 239 -6.13 -0.79 -28.10
N THR A 240 -5.98 -1.63 -27.07
CA THR A 240 -6.73 -1.51 -25.82
C THR A 240 -6.48 -0.16 -25.16
N LEU A 241 -5.21 0.25 -25.03
CA LEU A 241 -4.86 1.55 -24.46
C LEU A 241 -5.38 2.71 -25.31
N GLU A 242 -5.18 2.67 -26.63
CA GLU A 242 -5.68 3.70 -27.56
C GLU A 242 -7.20 3.86 -27.50
N THR A 243 -7.93 2.76 -27.35
CA THR A 243 -9.39 2.76 -27.23
C THR A 243 -9.85 3.37 -25.91
N LEU A 244 -9.13 3.10 -24.82
CA LEU A 244 -9.47 3.61 -23.50
C LEU A 244 -9.05 5.08 -23.32
N GLY A 245 -7.92 5.49 -23.90
CA GLY A 245 -7.25 6.75 -23.57
C GLY A 245 -6.70 6.78 -22.13
N MET A 246 -6.50 5.60 -21.52
CA MET A 246 -6.17 5.42 -20.11
C MET A 246 -5.09 4.35 -19.94
N ILE A 247 -4.35 4.41 -18.83
CA ILE A 247 -3.44 3.35 -18.38
C ILE A 247 -4.15 2.55 -17.28
N PRO A 248 -4.54 1.29 -17.52
CA PRO A 248 -5.13 0.45 -16.49
C PRO A 248 -4.10 0.08 -15.42
N ASN A 249 -4.55 -0.05 -14.18
CA ASN A 249 -3.75 -0.66 -13.11
C ASN A 249 -3.29 -2.07 -13.52
N TYR A 250 -2.04 -2.46 -13.26
CA TYR A 250 -1.51 -3.79 -13.68
C TYR A 250 -2.31 -4.99 -13.16
N TYR A 251 -3.11 -4.83 -12.09
CA TYR A 251 -4.06 -5.86 -11.64
C TYR A 251 -5.17 -6.17 -12.66
N GLN A 252 -5.47 -5.23 -13.55
CA GLN A 252 -6.46 -5.38 -14.62
C GLN A 252 -6.05 -6.50 -15.60
N HIS A 253 -4.79 -6.95 -15.61
CA HIS A 253 -4.37 -8.14 -16.35
C HIS A 253 -5.14 -9.40 -15.96
N TYR A 254 -5.57 -9.52 -14.71
CA TYR A 254 -6.37 -10.65 -14.26
C TYR A 254 -7.79 -10.66 -14.85
N PHE A 255 -8.23 -9.55 -15.45
CA PHE A 255 -9.52 -9.40 -16.10
C PHE A 255 -9.36 -9.39 -17.62
N TYR A 256 -8.61 -8.44 -18.16
CA TYR A 256 -8.39 -8.28 -19.61
C TYR A 256 -7.63 -9.46 -20.23
N TYR A 257 -6.68 -10.06 -19.51
CA TYR A 257 -5.83 -11.15 -20.01
C TYR A 257 -5.95 -12.42 -19.15
N THR A 258 -7.16 -12.71 -18.66
CA THR A 258 -7.46 -13.88 -17.81
C THR A 258 -6.83 -15.17 -18.35
N ALA A 259 -7.02 -15.49 -19.63
CA ALA A 259 -6.50 -16.71 -20.24
C ALA A 259 -4.95 -16.77 -20.24
N LYS A 260 -4.27 -15.65 -20.49
CA LYS A 260 -2.81 -15.54 -20.41
C LYS A 260 -2.34 -15.79 -18.99
N LYS A 261 -2.97 -15.16 -18.00
CA LYS A 261 -2.65 -15.34 -16.58
C LYS A 261 -2.91 -16.76 -16.08
N LEU A 262 -4.00 -17.40 -16.51
CA LEU A 262 -4.23 -18.82 -16.20
C LEU A 262 -3.15 -19.72 -16.79
N LYS A 263 -2.70 -19.46 -18.03
CA LYS A 263 -1.61 -20.21 -18.66
C LYS A 263 -0.28 -20.03 -17.93
N GLU A 264 0.04 -18.81 -17.49
CA GLU A 264 1.22 -18.53 -16.64
C GLU A 264 1.14 -19.33 -15.32
N GLN A 265 -0.03 -19.32 -14.67
CA GLN A 265 -0.26 -20.02 -13.39
C GLN A 265 -0.33 -21.54 -13.52
N ALA A 266 -0.58 -22.08 -14.71
CA ALA A 266 -0.54 -23.52 -14.96
C ALA A 266 0.87 -24.11 -14.76
N GLY A 267 1.92 -23.27 -14.83
CA GLY A 267 3.30 -23.67 -14.58
C GLY A 267 3.70 -23.74 -13.11
N TRP A 268 2.82 -23.37 -12.16
CA TRP A 268 3.11 -23.47 -10.73
C TRP A 268 3.23 -24.93 -10.29
N PRO A 269 4.13 -25.24 -9.32
CA PRO A 269 4.92 -24.34 -8.46
C PRO A 269 6.22 -23.77 -9.08
N PRO A 270 6.83 -22.70 -8.48
CA PRO A 270 6.37 -22.01 -7.27
C PRO A 270 5.32 -20.93 -7.57
N SER A 271 4.40 -20.72 -6.62
CA SER A 271 3.50 -19.55 -6.65
C SER A 271 4.21 -18.29 -6.14
N ARG A 272 3.61 -17.11 -6.35
CA ARG A 272 4.20 -15.85 -5.85
C ARG A 272 4.34 -15.85 -4.32
N ALA A 273 3.42 -16.47 -3.59
CA ALA A 273 3.53 -16.64 -2.16
C ALA A 273 4.81 -17.39 -1.76
N GLU A 274 5.17 -18.45 -2.49
CA GLU A 274 6.36 -19.26 -2.22
C GLU A 274 7.65 -18.48 -2.54
N GLU A 275 7.67 -17.70 -3.62
CA GLU A 275 8.77 -16.78 -3.92
C GLU A 275 8.97 -15.73 -2.81
N VAL A 276 7.87 -15.10 -2.36
CA VAL A 276 7.93 -14.10 -1.29
C VAL A 276 8.35 -14.72 0.05
N MET A 277 7.98 -15.97 0.32
CA MET A 277 8.47 -16.68 1.51
C MET A 277 9.99 -16.86 1.49
N ALA A 278 10.59 -17.15 0.33
CA ALA A 278 12.05 -17.22 0.19
C ALA A 278 12.70 -15.86 0.44
N ILE A 279 12.16 -14.79 -0.16
CA ILE A 279 12.64 -13.41 0.04
C ILE A 279 12.52 -13.00 1.52
N GLU A 280 11.39 -13.29 2.17
CA GLU A 280 11.20 -12.95 3.59
C GLU A 280 12.16 -13.68 4.51
N LYS A 281 12.50 -14.93 4.20
CA LYS A 281 13.49 -15.70 4.96
C LYS A 281 14.85 -15.00 4.92
N ASP A 282 15.29 -14.57 3.75
CA ASP A 282 16.57 -13.89 3.57
C ASP A 282 16.57 -12.51 4.26
N LEU A 283 15.48 -11.73 4.11
CA LEU A 283 15.33 -10.45 4.79
C LEU A 283 15.35 -10.59 6.32
N LEU A 284 14.63 -11.56 6.89
CA LEU A 284 14.63 -11.79 8.33
C LEU A 284 16.01 -12.21 8.84
N SER A 285 16.76 -12.99 8.06
CA SER A 285 18.15 -13.33 8.39
C SER A 285 19.04 -12.08 8.42
N GLN A 286 18.86 -11.17 7.45
CA GLN A 286 19.59 -9.90 7.42
C GLN A 286 19.20 -8.99 8.60
N TYR A 287 17.92 -8.90 8.94
CA TYR A 287 17.44 -8.10 10.07
C TYR A 287 17.89 -8.64 11.43
N ALA A 288 18.23 -9.93 11.52
CA ALA A 288 18.79 -10.51 12.72
C ALA A 288 20.25 -10.10 12.97
N ASP A 289 20.96 -9.61 11.94
CA ASP A 289 22.35 -9.16 12.09
C ASP A 289 22.42 -7.89 12.98
N PRO A 290 23.08 -7.94 14.15
CA PRO A 290 23.20 -6.80 15.05
C PRO A 290 24.01 -5.64 14.46
N ALA A 291 24.84 -5.87 13.44
CA ALA A 291 25.60 -4.82 12.75
C ALA A 291 24.74 -4.04 11.76
N LEU A 292 23.62 -4.60 11.31
CA LEU A 292 22.75 -3.95 10.34
C LEU A 292 21.95 -2.82 11.01
N SER A 293 22.06 -1.62 10.44
CA SER A 293 21.39 -0.38 10.89
C SER A 293 20.72 0.40 9.75
N LYS A 294 20.77 -0.11 8.52
CA LYS A 294 20.13 0.46 7.33
C LYS A 294 19.39 -0.64 6.58
N PRO A 295 18.23 -0.34 5.94
CA PRO A 295 17.51 -1.34 5.16
C PRO A 295 18.40 -1.95 4.07
N PRO A 296 18.35 -3.27 3.86
CA PRO A 296 19.09 -3.93 2.81
C PRO A 296 18.44 -3.69 1.45
N ASP A 297 19.26 -3.71 0.38
CA ASP A 297 18.81 -3.50 -1.00
C ASP A 297 17.76 -4.54 -1.44
N ASP A 298 17.82 -5.75 -0.87
CA ASP A 298 16.87 -6.84 -1.15
C ASP A 298 15.42 -6.52 -0.77
N LEU A 299 15.18 -5.52 0.09
CA LEU A 299 13.84 -5.10 0.49
C LEU A 299 12.98 -4.72 -0.73
N MET A 300 13.60 -4.09 -1.74
CA MET A 300 12.92 -3.69 -2.97
C MET A 300 12.38 -4.88 -3.77
N LYS A 301 12.95 -6.09 -3.61
CA LYS A 301 12.54 -7.30 -4.33
C LYS A 301 11.21 -7.89 -3.84
N ARG A 302 10.74 -7.51 -2.64
CA ARG A 302 9.47 -8.01 -2.07
C ARG A 302 8.25 -7.54 -2.88
N GLY A 303 8.38 -6.45 -3.65
CA GLY A 303 7.27 -5.71 -4.25
C GLY A 303 6.67 -4.71 -3.25
N GLY A 304 5.77 -3.82 -3.67
CA GLY A 304 5.18 -2.83 -2.75
C GLY A 304 6.03 -1.57 -2.55
N ALA A 305 6.93 -1.24 -3.49
CA ALA A 305 7.76 -0.04 -3.43
C ALA A 305 6.95 1.24 -3.13
N TYR A 306 7.57 2.20 -2.43
CA TYR A 306 6.99 3.49 -2.01
C TYR A 306 5.78 3.41 -1.08
N TYR A 307 5.42 2.21 -0.63
CA TYR A 307 4.37 2.00 0.35
C TYR A 307 4.60 2.81 1.63
N SER A 308 5.83 2.78 2.15
CA SER A 308 6.20 3.51 3.36
C SER A 308 6.22 5.01 3.16
N THR A 309 6.67 5.45 1.99
CA THR A 309 6.66 6.85 1.57
C THR A 309 5.23 7.36 1.57
N LEU A 310 4.29 6.64 0.95
CA LEU A 310 2.87 7.01 0.96
C LEU A 310 2.31 7.11 2.38
N ALA A 311 2.57 6.12 3.25
CA ALA A 311 2.09 6.13 4.63
C ALA A 311 2.55 7.36 5.41
N THR A 312 3.84 7.66 5.31
CA THR A 312 4.43 8.76 6.08
C THR A 312 4.16 10.12 5.46
N GLN A 313 4.00 10.22 4.14
CA GLN A 313 3.50 11.43 3.46
C GLN A 313 2.04 11.72 3.86
N LEU A 314 1.16 10.73 3.79
CA LEU A 314 -0.25 10.89 4.14
C LEU A 314 -0.43 11.41 5.58
N ILE A 315 0.29 10.80 6.53
CA ILE A 315 0.26 11.23 7.93
C ILE A 315 0.84 12.62 8.10
N ALA A 316 1.94 12.95 7.41
CA ALA A 316 2.52 14.29 7.45
C ALA A 316 1.61 15.36 6.84
N SER A 317 0.90 15.05 5.74
CA SER A 317 -0.07 15.96 5.13
C SER A 317 -1.23 16.23 6.08
N HIS A 318 -1.84 15.17 6.60
CA HIS A 318 -2.96 15.27 7.53
C HIS A 318 -2.57 15.99 8.84
N HIS A 319 -1.40 15.69 9.41
CA HIS A 319 -0.97 16.30 10.67
C HIS A 319 -0.70 17.80 10.54
N ASN A 320 -0.09 18.21 9.43
CA ASN A 320 0.36 19.58 9.22
C ASN A 320 -0.61 20.43 8.38
N ASP A 321 -1.77 19.89 8.01
CA ASP A 321 -2.77 20.54 7.15
C ASP A 321 -2.15 21.06 5.83
N LEU A 322 -1.33 20.21 5.19
CA LEU A 322 -0.58 20.63 4.00
C LEU A 322 -1.48 20.71 2.75
N GLY A 323 -2.64 20.05 2.77
CA GLY A 323 -3.55 20.02 1.64
C GLY A 323 -2.97 19.34 0.41
N GLN A 324 -2.08 18.35 0.60
CA GLN A 324 -1.50 17.58 -0.49
C GLN A 324 -2.52 16.60 -1.07
N ILE A 325 -2.36 16.25 -2.34
CA ILE A 325 -3.26 15.30 -3.01
C ILE A 325 -2.63 13.91 -3.01
N HIS A 326 -3.33 12.95 -2.42
CA HIS A 326 -2.95 11.54 -2.40
C HIS A 326 -4.03 10.68 -3.06
N ILE A 327 -3.64 9.62 -3.77
CA ILE A 327 -4.57 8.60 -4.25
C ILE A 327 -4.85 7.66 -3.08
N VAL A 328 -6.11 7.64 -2.66
CA VAL A 328 -6.57 6.93 -1.47
C VAL A 328 -7.92 6.28 -1.72
N ASN A 329 -8.27 5.30 -0.88
CA ASN A 329 -9.59 4.69 -0.84
C ASN A 329 -10.43 5.43 0.19
N LEU A 330 -11.52 6.03 -0.26
CA LEU A 330 -12.51 6.71 0.58
C LEU A 330 -13.90 6.60 -0.02
N ARG A 331 -14.91 6.94 0.78
CA ARG A 331 -16.29 7.01 0.35
C ARG A 331 -16.46 8.08 -0.74
N ASN A 332 -17.15 7.74 -1.83
CA ASN A 332 -17.37 8.58 -3.00
C ASN A 332 -17.94 9.96 -2.62
N ASN A 333 -18.96 10.01 -1.76
CA ASN A 333 -19.57 11.27 -1.28
C ASN A 333 -19.96 12.26 -2.40
N GLY A 334 -20.27 11.74 -3.60
CA GLY A 334 -20.65 12.55 -4.77
C GLY A 334 -19.48 13.09 -5.58
N ALA A 335 -18.23 12.71 -5.30
CA ALA A 335 -17.08 13.06 -6.13
C ALA A 335 -17.22 12.54 -7.58
N VAL A 336 -17.84 11.37 -7.73
CA VAL A 336 -18.26 10.80 -9.01
C VAL A 336 -19.78 10.65 -8.99
N ALA A 337 -20.46 11.49 -9.76
CA ALA A 337 -21.92 11.64 -9.72
C ALA A 337 -22.66 10.39 -10.20
N GLU A 338 -22.04 9.62 -11.09
CA GLU A 338 -22.61 8.42 -11.71
C GLU A 338 -22.63 7.21 -10.78
N TYR A 339 -21.83 7.23 -9.69
CA TYR A 339 -21.75 6.15 -8.73
C TYR A 339 -22.44 6.49 -7.41
N PRO A 340 -22.98 5.49 -6.68
CA PRO A 340 -23.58 5.73 -5.38
C PRO A 340 -22.60 6.44 -4.42
N ALA A 341 -23.11 7.40 -3.66
CA ALA A 341 -22.30 8.20 -2.74
C ALA A 341 -21.74 7.40 -1.56
N ASP A 342 -22.26 6.19 -1.31
CA ASP A 342 -21.80 5.29 -0.24
C ASP A 342 -20.77 4.26 -0.68
N TRP A 343 -20.39 4.20 -1.96
CA TRP A 343 -19.34 3.32 -2.44
C TRP A 343 -17.96 3.87 -2.07
N VAL A 344 -17.04 2.99 -1.67
CA VAL A 344 -15.62 3.32 -1.61
C VAL A 344 -15.00 3.23 -3.00
N LEU A 345 -14.29 4.30 -3.37
CA LEU A 345 -13.54 4.41 -4.62
C LEU A 345 -12.07 4.73 -4.29
N GLU A 346 -11.16 4.31 -5.17
CA GLU A 346 -9.76 4.72 -5.15
C GLU A 346 -9.57 5.91 -6.10
N MET A 347 -9.31 7.09 -5.53
CA MET A 347 -9.30 8.36 -6.25
C MET A 347 -8.37 9.39 -5.57
N PRO A 348 -7.89 10.42 -6.28
CA PRO A 348 -7.14 11.51 -5.66
C PRO A 348 -8.02 12.29 -4.69
N ALA A 349 -7.52 12.51 -3.47
CA ALA A 349 -8.16 13.33 -2.45
C ALA A 349 -7.15 14.28 -1.81
N LYS A 350 -7.63 15.47 -1.45
CA LYS A 350 -6.87 16.44 -0.66
C LYS A 350 -6.83 15.98 0.81
N VAL A 351 -5.64 15.92 1.39
CA VAL A 351 -5.37 15.41 2.75
C VAL A 351 -4.77 16.46 3.63
#